data_AF-A0AAW8K9Q7-F1
#
_entry.id   AF-A0AAW8K9Q7-F1
#
_cell.length_a   1.000
_cell.length_b   1.000
_cell.length_c   1.000
_cell.angle_alpha   90.00
_cell.angle_beta   90.00
_cell.angle_gamma   90.00
#
_symmetry.space_group_name_H-M   'P 1'
#
loop_
_entity.id
_entity.type
_entity.pdbx_description
1 polymer ?
#
loop_
_entity_poly.entity_id
_entity_poly.type
_entity_poly.pdbx_seq_one_letter_code
_entity_poly.pdbx_strand_id
1 'polypeptide(L)' 'YATDCEAVAIVEQICQKAGIEYQKFVNRSDMPGGGTLGSIASSILPIRTVDIGVPLLAMHSAVETMGRKDMESMTGLIK' A
#
# COMPACT_ATOMS: atom_id res chain seq x y z
N TYR A 1 0.63 9.09 3.79
CA TYR A 1 0.66 7.67 4.13
C TYR A 1 1.19 7.51 5.54
N ALA A 2 0.51 6.73 6.37
CA ALA A 2 0.82 6.47 7.77
C ALA A 2 1.79 5.29 7.95
N THR A 3 2.74 5.17 7.04
CA THR A 3 3.58 4.01 6.89
C THR A 3 4.81 4.11 7.80
N ASP A 4 4.90 3.24 8.80
CA ASP A 4 6.04 3.13 9.72
C ASP A 4 7.13 2.18 9.19
N CYS A 5 8.42 2.52 9.36
CA CYS A 5 9.53 1.72 8.83
C CYS A 5 9.58 0.28 9.37
N GLU A 6 9.25 0.07 10.65
CA GLU A 6 9.23 -1.27 11.24
C GLU A 6 8.04 -2.07 10.68
N ALA A 7 6.87 -1.43 10.54
CA ALA A 7 5.71 -2.05 9.92
C ALA A 7 5.96 -2.46 8.46
N VAL A 8 6.65 -1.61 7.68
CA VAL A 8 7.07 -1.94 6.31
C VAL A 8 7.98 -3.16 6.29
N ALA A 9 9.00 -3.19 7.14
CA ALA A 9 9.94 -4.31 7.19
C ALA A 9 9.25 -5.63 7.50
N ILE A 10 8.27 -5.63 8.41
CA ILE A 10 7.46 -6.80 8.74
C ILE A 10 6.69 -7.29 7.49
N VAL A 11 6.02 -6.39 6.78
CA VAL A 11 5.27 -6.75 5.56
C VAL A 11 6.19 -7.26 4.45
N GLU A 12 7.35 -6.63 4.25
CA GLU A 12 8.33 -7.09 3.26
C GLU A 12 8.81 -8.50 3.54
N GLN A 13 9.09 -8.83 4.80
CA GLN A 13 9.50 -10.17 5.21
C GLN A 13 8.38 -11.19 4.98
N ILE A 14 7.13 -10.83 5.24
CA ILE A 14 5.96 -11.68 4.95
C ILE A 14 5.88 -11.96 3.44
N CYS A 15 5.94 -10.91 2.61
CA CYS A 15 5.91 -11.04 1.16
C CYS A 15 7.06 -11.91 0.64
N GLN A 16 8.29 -11.67 1.10
CA GLN A 16 9.47 -12.45 0.70
C GLN A 16 9.34 -13.92 1.09
N LYS A 17 8.87 -14.20 2.31
CA LYS A 17 8.67 -15.58 2.79
C LYS A 17 7.58 -16.32 1.99
N ALA A 18 6.55 -15.62 1.57
CA ALA A 18 5.44 -16.18 0.79
C ALA A 18 5.67 -16.16 -0.72
N GLY A 19 6.77 -15.57 -1.21
CA GLY A 19 7.03 -15.39 -2.64
C GLY A 19 6.07 -14.41 -3.33
N ILE A 20 5.48 -13.47 -2.58
CA ILE A 20 4.56 -12.46 -3.10
C ILE A 20 5.36 -11.29 -3.65
N GLU A 21 5.11 -10.93 -4.91
CA GLU A 21 5.72 -9.76 -5.54
C GLU A 21 5.13 -8.47 -4.92
N TYR A 22 5.99 -7.50 -4.65
CA TYR A 22 5.62 -6.20 -4.13
C TYR A 22 6.51 -5.11 -4.70
N GLN A 23 6.05 -3.87 -4.59
CA GLN A 23 6.83 -2.69 -4.96
C GLN A 23 6.66 -1.60 -3.90
N LYS A 24 7.66 -0.71 -3.80
CA LYS A 24 7.57 0.51 -2.98
C LYS A 24 7.10 1.65 -3.86
N PHE A 25 6.11 2.40 -3.36
CA PHE A 25 5.64 3.61 -4.01
C PHE A 25 5.93 4.82 -3.13
N VAL A 26 6.54 5.83 -3.73
CA VAL A 26 6.74 7.15 -3.13
C VAL A 26 6.42 8.21 -4.18
N ASN A 27 5.77 9.29 -3.75
CA ASN A 27 5.61 10.46 -4.60
C ASN A 27 6.96 11.16 -4.77
N ARG A 28 7.12 11.89 -5.88
CA ARG A 28 8.26 12.81 -6.00
C ARG A 28 8.16 13.87 -4.89
N SER A 29 9.29 14.23 -4.32
CA SER A 29 9.37 15.15 -3.17
C SER A 29 8.87 16.57 -3.48
N ASP A 30 8.82 16.95 -4.75
CA ASP A 30 8.36 18.25 -5.22
C ASP A 30 6.86 18.30 -5.56
N MET A 31 6.12 17.20 -5.35
CA MET A 31 4.68 17.13 -5.62
C MET A 31 3.88 16.67 -4.40
N PRO A 32 2.73 17.31 -4.11
CA PRO A 32 1.84 16.82 -3.07
C PRO A 32 1.20 15.49 -3.50
N GLY A 33 1.17 14.54 -2.57
CA GLY A 33 0.46 13.28 -2.74
C GLY A 33 -0.98 13.34 -2.24
N GLY A 34 -1.81 12.40 -2.69
CA GLY A 34 -3.11 12.13 -2.08
C GLY A 34 -2.97 11.58 -0.64
N GLY A 35 -4.06 11.69 0.14
CA GLY A 35 -4.14 11.15 1.49
C GLY A 35 -4.88 9.82 1.55
N THR A 36 -4.74 9.11 2.68
CA THR A 36 -5.47 7.88 2.99
C THR A 36 -6.07 7.95 4.40
N LEU A 37 -7.04 7.07 4.67
CA LEU A 37 -7.61 6.91 6.00
C LEU A 37 -6.59 6.39 7.03
N GLY A 38 -5.50 5.73 6.62
CA GLY A 38 -4.46 5.24 7.52
C GLY A 38 -3.88 6.33 8.42
N SER A 39 -3.71 7.53 7.86
CA SER A 39 -3.23 8.74 8.59
C SER A 39 -4.19 9.15 9.71
N ILE A 40 -5.49 9.07 9.44
CA ILE A 40 -6.54 9.39 10.41
C ILE A 40 -6.61 8.29 11.47
N ALA A 41 -6.63 7.03 11.05
CA ALA A 41 -6.72 5.87 11.93
C ALA A 41 -5.54 5.81 12.92
N SER A 42 -4.31 6.01 12.44
CA SER A 42 -3.11 6.02 13.28
C SER A 42 -3.06 7.19 14.27
N SER A 43 -3.76 8.29 13.98
CA SER A 43 -3.87 9.43 14.90
C SER A 43 -4.84 9.16 16.06
N ILE A 44 -5.80 8.25 15.88
CA ILE A 44 -6.83 7.92 16.87
C ILE A 44 -6.46 6.66 17.65
N LEU A 45 -5.83 5.68 16.98
CA LEU A 45 -5.43 4.40 17.56
C LEU A 45 -3.90 4.26 17.45
N PRO A 46 -3.17 4.08 18.57
CA PRO A 46 -1.71 3.96 18.56
C PRO A 46 -1.28 2.56 18.11
N ILE A 47 -1.59 2.22 16.86
CA ILE A 47 -1.23 0.95 16.22
C ILE A 47 -0.28 1.21 15.05
N ARG A 48 0.68 0.29 14.89
CA ARG A 48 1.58 0.28 13.73
C ARG A 48 0.75 0.16 12.47
N THR A 49 0.99 1.07 11.53
CA THR A 49 0.18 1.20 10.32
C THR A 49 1.09 1.18 9.10
N VAL A 50 0.60 0.59 8.03
CA VAL A 50 1.24 0.56 6.71
C VAL A 50 0.14 0.72 5.68
N ASP A 51 0.26 1.73 4.83
CA ASP A 51 -0.62 1.87 3.67
C ASP A 51 -0.13 0.94 2.56
N ILE A 52 -0.99 0.03 2.13
CA ILE A 52 -0.75 -0.92 1.04
C ILE A 52 -1.90 -0.80 0.05
N GLY A 53 -1.59 -0.95 -1.23
CA GLY A 53 -2.59 -0.98 -2.27
C GLY A 53 -2.04 -1.57 -3.56
N VAL A 54 -2.95 -1.72 -4.51
CA VAL A 54 -2.69 -2.20 -5.86
C VAL A 54 -2.47 -1.00 -6.80
N PRO A 55 -1.47 -1.03 -7.68
CA PRO A 55 -1.27 0.02 -8.66
C PRO A 55 -2.46 0.06 -9.64
N LEU A 56 -2.96 1.25 -9.88
CA LEU A 56 -4.09 1.49 -10.78
C LEU A 56 -3.86 2.76 -11.59
N LEU A 57 -4.37 2.75 -12.82
CA LEU A 57 -4.33 3.88 -13.75
C LEU A 57 -5.68 4.60 -13.77
N ALA A 58 -5.60 5.91 -14.00
CA ALA A 58 -6.75 6.81 -14.03
C ALA A 58 -7.57 6.81 -12.72
N MET A 59 -6.90 6.84 -11.56
CA MET A 59 -7.55 6.97 -10.25
C MET A 59 -8.53 8.15 -10.26
N HIS A 60 -9.75 7.93 -9.75
CA HIS A 60 -10.91 8.85 -9.80
C HIS A 60 -11.64 8.97 -11.15
N SER A 61 -11.31 8.16 -12.15
CA SER A 61 -12.08 8.06 -13.39
C SER A 61 -13.39 7.29 -13.19
N ALA A 62 -14.36 7.50 -14.08
CA ALA A 62 -15.56 6.64 -14.14
C ALA A 62 -15.23 5.18 -14.51
N VAL A 63 -14.09 4.97 -15.18
CA VAL A 63 -13.53 3.65 -15.50
C VAL A 63 -12.04 3.66 -15.17
N GLU A 64 -11.65 2.84 -14.20
CA GLU A 64 -10.27 2.67 -13.75
C GLU A 64 -9.68 1.35 -14.27
N THR A 65 -8.35 1.26 -14.36
CA THR A 65 -7.66 0.07 -14.90
C THR A 65 -6.58 -0.42 -13.95
N MET A 66 -6.50 -1.74 -13.72
CA MET A 66 -5.56 -2.40 -12.82
C MET A 66 -5.04 -3.71 -13.42
N GLY A 67 -3.83 -4.11 -13.05
CA GLY A 67 -3.27 -5.40 -13.43
C GLY A 67 -3.89 -6.56 -12.63
N ARG A 68 -4.26 -7.64 -13.31
CA ARG A 68 -4.80 -8.85 -12.66
C ARG A 68 -3.81 -9.46 -11.65
N LYS A 69 -2.53 -9.53 -12.01
CA LYS A 69 -1.47 -10.10 -11.16
C LYS A 69 -1.26 -9.30 -9.88
N ASP A 70 -1.49 -7.98 -9.93
CA ASP A 70 -1.40 -7.10 -8.76
C ASP A 70 -2.50 -7.43 -7.75
N MET A 71 -3.72 -7.66 -8.23
CA MET A 71 -4.84 -8.08 -7.39
C MET A 71 -4.63 -9.49 -6.80
N GLU A 72 -4.07 -10.42 -7.57
CA GLU A 72 -3.71 -11.76 -7.08
C GLU A 72 -2.65 -11.67 -5.96
N SER A 73 -1.64 -10.81 -6.12
CA SER A 73 -0.60 -10.57 -5.11
C SER A 73 -1.16 -9.94 -3.83
N MET A 74 -2.04 -8.94 -3.97
CA MET A 74 -2.73 -8.31 -2.82
C MET A 74 -3.61 -9.32 -2.07
N THR A 75 -4.33 -10.17 -2.80
CA THR A 75 -5.15 -11.22 -2.20
C THR A 75 -4.29 -12.26 -1.47
N GLY A 76 -3.12 -12.58 -2.01
CA GLY A 76 -2.15 -13.47 -1.37
C GLY A 76 -1.60 -12.91 -0.06
N LEU A 77 -1.45 -11.59 0.06
CA LEU A 77 -0.92 -10.94 1.27
C LEU A 77 -1.92 -10.89 2.43
N ILE A 78 -3.23 -10.79 2.14
CA ILE A 78 -4.28 -10.64 3.17
C ILE A 78 -4.69 -12.00 3.78
N LYS A 79 -4.46 -13.11 3.07
CA LYS A 79 -4.84 -14.46 3.51
C LYS A 79 -3.84 -15.06 4.50
#